data_AF-A0A4Q7YH83-F1
#
_entry.id   AF-A0A4Q7YH83-F1
#
_cell.length_a   1.000
_cell.length_b   1.000
_cell.length_c   1.000
_cell.angle_alpha   90.00
_cell.angle_beta   90.00
_cell.angle_gamma   90.00
#
_symmetry.space_group_name_H-M   'P 1'
#
loop_
_entity.id
_entity.type
_entity.pdbx_description
1 polymer ?
#
loop_
_entity_poly.entity_id
_entity_poly.type
_entity_poly.pdbx_seq_one_letter_code
_entity_poly.pdbx_strand_id
1 'polypeptide(L)'
;MAELVAVFLFIGVVAYAVLGGADFGAGFWDLLAGGARRGREPRHLIDVSLAPVWEANHTWLIYCLVVLWTGFPSAFAAITTTLYIPLVLALLGIVLRGAGFAFRKATVRTEEQRVYGAAFALSSVLTPYCFGAIAGGLASGRVPTGGNGDAISSWVNPSSILGGVLAVLACSYLAATYLTVEALHRDDRKLYRYYRDRAMAAGAVTGAVSIAGIFVLHADSPRLFDRLSGPALPLVVLAAVGGLVGLALLWARRTIGTRVAAAGAVALVIVGWGVAQTPYLLGTHLTINEAAAPDATLAVVVGVAIVAGLLIVPSLVLLFRLSGRGDVGVGERPFRGGLTEGERGSGEGMTEGDSGAGGRAGPGGTAGAGPGARGASAKGARGTGAKTARAPAVPLDPATVRSRPHRWVPYALCAGAVTATAVAGARATRPDARWYRELNTPDWQPPPWAFGAVWTPLYASIAVAGGRALNATRGPERKALAGELAANLALNAGWSNLFFRLRSPLAGLAGTLLLDASNVRLLARVARTDRKAAVVLLPYAAWCAYATCLNASIVARNHEPRHRGPARS
;
A
#
# COMPACT_ATOMS: atom_id res chain seq x y z
N MET A 1 25.55 -26.08 -10.11
CA MET A 1 24.35 -25.92 -9.25
C MET A 1 24.05 -24.46 -8.93
N ALA A 2 25.03 -23.64 -8.53
CA ALA A 2 24.83 -22.23 -8.20
C ALA A 2 24.19 -21.41 -9.35
N GLU A 3 24.68 -21.58 -10.59
CA GLU A 3 24.11 -20.91 -11.76
C GLU A 3 22.62 -21.25 -11.99
N LEU A 4 22.23 -22.51 -11.78
CA LEU A 4 20.84 -22.95 -11.91
C LEU A 4 19.95 -22.29 -10.85
N VAL A 5 20.43 -22.17 -9.60
CA VAL A 5 19.73 -21.46 -8.53
C VAL A 5 19.63 -19.96 -8.85
N ALA A 6 20.67 -19.35 -9.44
CA ALA A 6 20.63 -17.97 -9.90
C ALA A 6 19.58 -17.76 -11.00
N VAL A 7 19.46 -18.69 -11.96
CA VAL A 7 18.42 -18.67 -13.00
C VAL A 7 17.02 -18.74 -12.37
N PHE A 8 16.79 -19.65 -11.42
CA PHE A 8 15.51 -19.76 -10.73
C PHE A 8 15.14 -18.50 -9.94
N LEU A 9 16.11 -17.94 -9.19
CA LEU A 9 15.94 -16.65 -8.53
C LEU A 9 15.53 -15.56 -9.53
N PHE A 10 16.23 -15.51 -10.67
CA PHE A 10 15.99 -14.49 -11.69
C PHE A 10 14.63 -14.63 -12.39
N ILE A 11 14.17 -15.87 -12.61
CA ILE A 11 12.80 -16.14 -13.08
C ILE A 11 11.77 -15.55 -12.10
N GLY A 12 11.99 -15.69 -10.79
CA GLY A 12 11.15 -15.07 -9.77
C GLY A 12 11.14 -13.55 -9.86
N VAL A 13 12.30 -12.92 -10.07
CA VAL A 13 12.42 -11.46 -10.24
C VAL A 13 11.67 -10.98 -11.47
N VAL A 14 11.82 -11.66 -12.61
CA VAL A 14 11.10 -11.33 -13.86
C VAL A 14 9.59 -11.53 -13.68
N ALA A 15 9.17 -12.63 -13.06
CA ALA A 15 7.76 -12.90 -12.79
C ALA A 15 7.14 -11.82 -11.89
N TYR A 16 7.83 -11.42 -10.83
CA TYR A 16 7.37 -10.35 -9.94
C TYR A 16 7.31 -9.00 -10.65
N ALA A 17 8.31 -8.65 -11.45
CA ALA A 17 8.34 -7.38 -12.16
C ALA A 17 7.25 -7.29 -13.23
N VAL A 18 6.92 -8.39 -13.93
CA VAL A 18 5.87 -8.41 -14.94
C VAL A 18 4.47 -8.48 -14.30
N LEU A 19 4.23 -9.48 -13.45
CA LEU A 19 2.92 -9.74 -12.86
C LEU A 19 2.59 -8.73 -11.75
N GLY A 20 3.54 -8.47 -10.86
CA GLY A 20 3.43 -7.45 -9.82
C GLY A 20 3.52 -6.03 -10.37
N GLY A 21 4.31 -5.79 -11.43
CA GLY A 21 4.45 -4.45 -12.02
C GLY A 21 3.15 -3.91 -12.59
N ALA A 22 2.32 -4.76 -13.22
CA ALA A 22 0.99 -4.35 -13.69
C ALA A 22 0.08 -3.90 -12.53
N ASP A 23 0.23 -4.51 -11.36
CA ASP A 23 -0.52 -4.17 -10.16
C ASP A 23 0.00 -2.85 -9.53
N PHE A 24 1.32 -2.63 -9.42
CA PHE A 24 1.89 -1.33 -9.03
C PHE A 24 1.54 -0.18 -9.97
N GLY A 25 1.61 -0.41 -11.28
CA GLY A 25 1.24 0.62 -12.26
C GLY A 25 -0.24 0.99 -12.21
N ALA A 26 -1.12 0.07 -11.82
CA ALA A 26 -2.53 0.39 -11.69
C ALA A 26 -2.80 1.37 -10.53
N GLY A 27 -2.07 1.23 -9.43
CA GLY A 27 -2.12 2.21 -8.34
C GLY A 27 -1.60 3.60 -8.75
N PHE A 28 -0.64 3.66 -9.67
CA PHE A 28 -0.22 4.93 -10.30
C PHE A 28 -1.35 5.56 -11.14
N TRP A 29 -2.09 4.75 -11.90
CA TRP A 29 -3.23 5.26 -12.68
C TRP A 29 -4.44 5.61 -11.82
N ASP A 30 -4.66 4.93 -10.70
CA ASP A 30 -5.63 5.30 -9.68
C ASP A 30 -5.37 6.72 -9.13
N LEU A 31 -4.10 7.03 -8.87
CA LEU A 31 -3.67 8.38 -8.45
C LEU A 31 -3.99 9.43 -9.52
N LEU A 32 -3.67 9.14 -10.78
CA LEU A 32 -3.88 10.06 -11.91
C LEU A 32 -5.33 10.12 -12.40
N ALA A 33 -6.22 9.25 -11.92
CA ALA A 33 -7.65 9.24 -12.29
C ALA A 33 -8.43 10.46 -11.76
N GLY A 34 -7.84 11.23 -10.83
CA GLY A 34 -8.37 12.51 -10.37
C GLY A 34 -9.42 12.40 -9.26
N GLY A 35 -10.33 13.38 -9.19
CA GLY A 35 -11.31 13.52 -8.12
C GLY A 35 -12.36 12.41 -8.05
N ALA A 36 -13.05 12.30 -6.90
CA ALA A 36 -13.96 11.19 -6.57
C ALA A 36 -15.06 10.89 -7.61
N ARG A 37 -15.49 11.90 -8.40
CA ARG A 37 -16.54 11.73 -9.42
C ARG A 37 -16.01 11.29 -10.79
N ARG A 38 -14.88 11.84 -11.23
CA ARG A 38 -14.28 11.56 -12.56
C ARG A 38 -13.42 10.29 -12.56
N GLY A 39 -12.82 9.96 -11.42
CA GLY A 39 -11.99 8.77 -11.26
C GLY A 39 -12.76 7.51 -10.86
N ARG A 40 -14.07 7.57 -10.60
CA ARG A 40 -14.85 6.42 -10.09
C ARG A 40 -14.88 5.24 -11.06
N GLU A 41 -15.17 5.51 -12.33
CA GLU A 41 -15.18 4.47 -13.39
C GLU A 41 -13.79 3.85 -13.61
N PRO A 42 -12.71 4.63 -13.84
CA PRO A 42 -11.35 4.07 -13.95
C PRO A 42 -10.91 3.25 -12.74
N ARG A 43 -11.20 3.73 -11.52
CA ARG A 43 -10.89 3.04 -10.26
C ARG A 43 -11.62 1.73 -10.11
N HIS A 44 -12.90 1.71 -10.47
CA HIS A 44 -13.69 0.49 -10.39
C HIS A 44 -13.13 -0.60 -11.31
N LEU A 45 -12.69 -0.25 -12.52
CA LEU A 45 -12.04 -1.21 -13.43
C LEU A 45 -10.75 -1.77 -12.83
N ILE A 46 -9.92 -0.91 -12.23
CA ILE A 46 -8.68 -1.33 -11.53
C ILE A 46 -9.02 -2.31 -10.41
N ASP A 47 -10.01 -1.99 -9.58
CA ASP A 47 -10.37 -2.76 -8.41
C ASP A 47 -10.88 -4.16 -8.75
N VAL A 48 -11.74 -4.29 -9.77
CA VAL A 48 -12.29 -5.59 -10.18
C VAL A 48 -11.25 -6.45 -10.89
N SER A 49 -10.30 -5.84 -11.61
CA SER A 49 -9.37 -6.58 -12.47
C SER A 49 -8.10 -7.04 -11.74
N LEU A 50 -7.69 -6.34 -10.67
CA LEU A 50 -6.37 -6.54 -10.06
C LEU A 50 -6.42 -7.02 -8.61
N ALA A 51 -7.53 -6.83 -7.90
CA ALA A 51 -7.64 -7.27 -6.51
C ALA A 51 -7.38 -8.78 -6.30
N PRO A 52 -7.85 -9.72 -7.17
CA PRO A 52 -7.57 -11.15 -7.00
C PRO A 52 -6.10 -11.52 -7.21
N VAL A 53 -5.36 -10.72 -7.99
CA VAL A 53 -4.00 -11.04 -8.44
C VAL A 53 -2.93 -10.48 -7.48
N TRP A 54 -3.28 -9.44 -6.70
CA TRP A 54 -2.37 -8.81 -5.75
C TRP A 54 -1.76 -9.81 -4.75
N GLU A 55 -2.59 -10.64 -4.12
CA GLU A 55 -2.13 -11.61 -3.11
C GLU A 55 -1.14 -12.61 -3.71
N ALA A 56 -1.46 -13.11 -4.90
CA ALA A 56 -0.63 -14.06 -5.64
C ALA A 56 0.73 -13.47 -6.07
N ASN A 57 0.77 -12.17 -6.40
CA ASN A 57 2.00 -11.52 -6.85
C ASN A 57 3.07 -11.44 -5.75
N HIS A 58 2.66 -11.29 -4.48
CA HIS A 58 3.61 -11.18 -3.37
C HIS A 58 4.34 -12.51 -3.08
N THR A 59 3.79 -13.64 -3.52
CA THR A 59 4.45 -14.95 -3.44
C THR A 59 5.79 -14.93 -4.18
N TRP A 60 5.89 -14.25 -5.33
CA TRP A 60 7.15 -14.13 -6.08
C TRP A 60 8.22 -13.34 -5.32
N LEU A 61 7.81 -12.30 -4.61
CA LEU A 61 8.74 -11.49 -3.81
C LEU A 61 9.32 -12.32 -2.65
N ILE A 62 8.46 -13.03 -1.91
CA ILE A 62 8.90 -13.91 -0.82
C ILE A 62 9.76 -15.06 -1.35
N TYR A 63 9.39 -15.64 -2.49
CA TYR A 63 10.21 -16.63 -3.19
C TYR A 63 11.61 -16.09 -3.49
N CYS A 64 11.73 -14.89 -4.07
CA CYS A 64 13.03 -14.29 -4.34
C CYS A 64 13.84 -14.07 -3.07
N LEU A 65 13.19 -13.60 -2.00
CA LEU A 65 13.84 -13.35 -0.70
C LEU A 65 14.39 -14.65 -0.10
N VAL A 66 13.59 -15.72 -0.08
CA VAL A 66 13.96 -17.02 0.48
C VAL A 66 15.06 -17.67 -0.35
N VAL A 67 14.93 -17.69 -1.68
CA VAL A 67 15.95 -18.29 -2.57
C VAL A 67 17.26 -17.51 -2.49
N LEU A 68 17.22 -16.17 -2.44
CA LEU A 68 18.41 -15.35 -2.27
C LEU A 68 19.09 -15.62 -0.91
N TRP A 69 18.32 -15.69 0.17
CA TRP A 69 18.85 -15.97 1.51
C TRP A 69 19.44 -17.38 1.64
N THR A 70 18.75 -18.40 1.14
CA THR A 70 19.18 -19.80 1.26
C THR A 70 20.25 -20.17 0.24
N GLY A 71 20.16 -19.68 -1.00
CA GLY A 71 21.09 -19.99 -2.08
C GLY A 71 22.35 -19.12 -2.08
N PHE A 72 22.23 -17.85 -1.67
CA PHE A 72 23.31 -16.86 -1.72
C PHE A 72 23.39 -16.01 -0.43
N PRO A 73 23.66 -16.63 0.73
CA PRO A 73 23.55 -15.97 2.04
C PRO A 73 24.49 -14.76 2.20
N SER A 74 25.69 -14.81 1.64
CA SER A 74 26.65 -13.69 1.67
C SER A 74 26.13 -12.49 0.89
N ALA A 75 25.57 -12.73 -0.31
CA ALA A 75 24.95 -11.69 -1.11
C ALA A 75 23.70 -11.11 -0.43
N PHE A 76 22.86 -11.98 0.16
CA PHE A 76 21.71 -11.55 0.94
C PHE A 76 22.11 -10.62 2.10
N ALA A 77 23.13 -10.99 2.87
CA ALA A 77 23.62 -10.18 3.98
C ALA A 77 24.16 -8.82 3.50
N ALA A 78 24.95 -8.81 2.43
CA ALA A 78 25.49 -7.58 1.85
C ALA A 78 24.38 -6.62 1.35
N ILE A 79 23.38 -7.16 0.63
CA ILE A 79 22.24 -6.40 0.12
C ILE A 79 21.41 -5.82 1.26
N THR A 80 21.03 -6.66 2.23
CA THR A 80 20.12 -6.26 3.30
C THR A 80 20.76 -5.29 4.29
N THR A 81 22.04 -5.44 4.60
CA THR A 81 22.76 -4.52 5.51
C THR A 81 23.08 -3.18 4.86
N THR A 82 23.33 -3.14 3.55
CA THR A 82 23.66 -1.91 2.83
C THR A 82 22.43 -1.15 2.35
N LEU A 83 21.43 -1.86 1.82
CA LEU A 83 20.23 -1.29 1.19
C LEU A 83 18.99 -1.38 2.08
N TYR A 84 19.17 -1.39 3.41
CA TYR A 84 18.06 -1.51 4.35
C TYR A 84 17.05 -0.34 4.21
N ILE A 85 17.50 0.88 3.88
CA ILE A 85 16.62 2.04 3.72
C ILE A 85 15.60 1.82 2.58
N PRO A 86 16.01 1.60 1.32
CA PRO A 86 15.06 1.37 0.24
C PRO A 86 14.25 0.08 0.45
N LEU A 87 14.81 -0.95 1.09
CA LEU A 87 14.08 -2.18 1.44
C LEU A 87 12.94 -1.92 2.44
N VAL A 88 13.20 -1.15 3.50
CA VAL A 88 12.17 -0.77 4.49
C VAL A 88 11.13 0.14 3.87
N LEU A 89 11.51 1.08 2.99
CA LEU A 89 10.57 1.92 2.26
C LEU A 89 9.68 1.09 1.32
N ALA A 90 10.25 0.13 0.60
CA ALA A 90 9.50 -0.79 -0.24
C ALA A 90 8.52 -1.63 0.58
N LEU A 91 8.97 -2.18 1.72
CA LEU A 91 8.15 -2.94 2.66
C LEU A 91 7.00 -2.09 3.23
N LEU A 92 7.28 -0.86 3.66
CA LEU A 92 6.27 0.07 4.13
C LEU A 92 5.23 0.33 3.04
N GLY A 93 5.66 0.52 1.79
CA GLY A 93 4.74 0.66 0.67
C GLY A 93 3.84 -0.57 0.46
N ILE A 94 4.40 -1.78 0.53
CA ILE A 94 3.63 -3.03 0.43
C ILE A 94 2.59 -3.14 1.56
N VAL A 95 2.98 -2.85 2.80
CA VAL A 95 2.08 -2.89 3.97
C VAL A 95 0.97 -1.86 3.84
N LEU A 96 1.29 -0.62 3.47
CA LEU A 96 0.30 0.44 3.25
C LEU A 96 -0.68 0.06 2.14
N ARG A 97 -0.21 -0.64 1.10
CA ARG A 97 -1.06 -1.12 0.01
C ARG A 97 -2.00 -2.24 0.46
N GLY A 98 -1.50 -3.25 1.18
CA GLY A 98 -2.33 -4.32 1.73
C GLY A 98 -3.39 -3.80 2.70
N ALA A 99 -3.01 -2.85 3.57
CA ALA A 99 -3.93 -2.14 4.45
C ALA A 99 -4.98 -1.35 3.64
N GLY A 100 -4.55 -0.66 2.57
CA GLY A 100 -5.43 0.10 1.68
C GLY A 100 -6.55 -0.76 1.08
N PHE A 101 -6.23 -1.94 0.54
CA PHE A 101 -7.25 -2.85 0.00
C PHE A 101 -8.22 -3.39 1.05
N ALA A 102 -7.72 -3.71 2.26
CA ALA A 102 -8.55 -4.23 3.36
C ALA A 102 -9.48 -3.15 3.93
N PHE A 103 -8.96 -1.96 4.24
CA PHE A 103 -9.73 -0.88 4.89
C PHE A 103 -10.64 -0.11 3.93
N ARG A 104 -10.33 -0.09 2.63
CA ARG A 104 -11.20 0.56 1.62
C ARG A 104 -12.56 -0.13 1.49
N LYS A 105 -12.64 -1.45 1.76
CA LYS A 105 -13.91 -2.19 1.81
C LYS A 105 -14.74 -1.89 3.07
N ALA A 106 -14.11 -1.40 4.15
CA ALA A 106 -14.75 -1.20 5.45
C ALA A 106 -15.15 0.27 5.75
N THR A 107 -14.68 1.25 4.98
CA THR A 107 -14.85 2.68 5.29
C THR A 107 -15.76 3.43 4.30
N VAL A 108 -16.94 3.85 4.78
CA VAL A 108 -18.01 4.50 3.99
C VAL A 108 -17.91 6.04 3.98
N ARG A 109 -16.84 6.66 4.52
CA ARG A 109 -16.73 8.14 4.64
C ARG A 109 -15.70 8.76 3.69
N THR A 110 -16.14 9.81 3.00
CA THR A 110 -15.50 10.44 1.82
C THR A 110 -14.16 11.15 2.08
N GLU A 111 -13.80 11.46 3.33
CA GLU A 111 -12.53 12.14 3.67
C GLU A 111 -11.42 11.16 4.08
N GLU A 112 -11.74 10.11 4.85
CA GLU A 112 -10.80 9.04 5.21
C GLU A 112 -10.34 8.27 3.97
N GLN A 113 -11.24 8.07 2.99
CA GLN A 113 -10.89 7.54 1.67
C GLN A 113 -9.82 8.34 0.92
N ARG A 114 -9.67 9.66 1.16
CA ARG A 114 -8.60 10.44 0.48
C ARG A 114 -7.24 10.22 1.10
N VAL A 115 -7.16 10.09 2.42
CA VAL A 115 -5.88 9.81 3.10
C VAL A 115 -5.44 8.38 2.78
N TYR A 116 -6.35 7.41 2.84
CA TYR A 116 -6.06 6.04 2.44
C TYR A 116 -5.76 5.93 0.94
N GLY A 117 -6.50 6.65 0.09
CA GLY A 117 -6.23 6.73 -1.35
C GLY A 117 -4.87 7.39 -1.66
N ALA A 118 -4.48 8.43 -0.93
CA ALA A 118 -3.18 9.08 -1.09
C ALA A 118 -2.03 8.19 -0.56
N ALA A 119 -2.22 7.50 0.56
CA ALA A 119 -1.24 6.54 1.08
C ALA A 119 -1.07 5.34 0.13
N PHE A 120 -2.18 4.85 -0.43
CA PHE A 120 -2.21 3.80 -1.45
C PHE A 120 -1.53 4.24 -2.77
N ALA A 121 -1.77 5.47 -3.19
CA ALA A 121 -1.15 6.04 -4.36
C ALA A 121 0.36 6.25 -4.20
N LEU A 122 0.77 6.79 -3.04
CA LEU A 122 2.18 7.02 -2.74
C LEU A 122 2.95 5.69 -2.65
N SER A 123 2.36 4.67 -2.02
CA SER A 123 2.99 3.35 -1.93
C SER A 123 3.15 2.67 -3.28
N SER A 124 2.20 2.89 -4.20
CA SER A 124 2.22 2.30 -5.55
C SER A 124 3.35 2.85 -6.44
N VAL A 125 3.88 4.04 -6.13
CA VAL A 125 5.05 4.63 -6.79
C VAL A 125 6.33 4.32 -6.02
N LEU A 126 6.28 4.43 -4.69
CA LEU A 126 7.43 4.26 -3.82
C LEU A 126 8.02 2.85 -3.92
N THR A 127 7.18 1.81 -3.89
CA THR A 127 7.67 0.42 -3.89
C THR A 127 8.42 0.05 -5.18
N PRO A 128 7.88 0.26 -6.40
CA PRO A 128 8.64 0.01 -7.63
C PRO A 128 9.89 0.87 -7.74
N TYR A 129 9.82 2.14 -7.33
CA TYR A 129 10.98 3.04 -7.34
C TYR A 129 12.11 2.49 -6.47
N CYS A 130 11.80 2.06 -5.24
CA CYS A 130 12.78 1.48 -4.34
C CYS A 130 13.39 0.19 -4.90
N PHE A 131 12.60 -0.72 -5.49
CA PHE A 131 13.14 -1.93 -6.12
C PHE A 131 14.01 -1.63 -7.34
N GLY A 132 13.61 -0.67 -8.18
CA GLY A 132 14.43 -0.23 -9.31
C GLY A 132 15.73 0.45 -8.86
N ALA A 133 15.69 1.23 -7.77
CA ALA A 133 16.87 1.87 -7.20
C ALA A 133 17.84 0.86 -6.58
N ILE A 134 17.32 -0.19 -5.94
CA ILE A 134 18.09 -1.35 -5.48
C ILE A 134 18.77 -2.02 -6.67
N ALA A 135 18.02 -2.34 -7.73
CA ALA A 135 18.57 -2.95 -8.93
C ALA A 135 19.68 -2.10 -9.56
N GLY A 136 19.48 -0.77 -9.69
CA GLY A 136 20.52 0.14 -10.19
C GLY A 136 21.74 0.28 -9.28
N GLY A 137 21.56 0.16 -7.96
CA GLY A 137 22.66 0.18 -6.99
C GLY A 137 23.51 -1.09 -7.05
N LEU A 138 22.85 -2.24 -7.23
CA LEU A 138 23.50 -3.53 -7.48
C LEU A 138 24.23 -3.56 -8.82
N ALA A 139 23.60 -3.01 -9.86
CA ALA A 139 24.14 -2.97 -11.21
C ALA A 139 25.37 -2.06 -11.33
N SER A 140 25.39 -0.94 -10.60
CA SER A 140 26.53 -0.03 -10.54
C SER A 140 27.64 -0.46 -9.58
N GLY A 141 27.46 -1.58 -8.87
CA GLY A 141 28.49 -2.17 -8.00
C GLY A 141 28.76 -1.39 -6.72
N ARG A 142 27.80 -0.61 -6.24
CA ARG A 142 27.94 0.25 -5.04
C ARG A 142 27.69 -0.48 -3.72
N VAL A 143 27.33 -1.77 -3.78
CA VAL A 143 27.10 -2.62 -2.61
C VAL A 143 28.39 -3.42 -2.30
N PRO A 144 29.04 -3.18 -1.14
CA PRO A 144 30.24 -3.90 -0.75
C PRO A 144 29.94 -5.38 -0.40
N THR A 145 30.90 -6.28 -0.65
CA THR A 145 30.76 -7.71 -0.36
C THR A 145 30.67 -8.03 1.12
N GLY A 146 31.34 -7.26 1.97
CA GLY A 146 31.26 -7.37 3.43
C GLY A 146 29.98 -6.77 4.04
N GLY A 147 29.10 -6.19 3.21
CA GLY A 147 27.93 -5.45 3.67
C GLY A 147 28.28 -4.12 4.35
N ASN A 148 27.29 -3.54 5.02
CA ASN A 148 27.42 -2.26 5.74
C ASN A 148 28.00 -1.10 4.89
N GLY A 149 27.68 -1.05 3.60
CA GLY A 149 28.00 0.11 2.77
C GLY A 149 27.21 1.35 3.19
N ASP A 150 27.50 2.50 2.57
CA ASP A 150 26.78 3.73 2.89
C ASP A 150 25.29 3.61 2.53
N ALA A 151 24.44 3.77 3.54
CA ALA A 151 23.00 3.52 3.44
C ALA A 151 22.26 4.48 2.49
N ILE A 152 22.87 5.62 2.13
CA ILE A 152 22.27 6.62 1.26
C ILE A 152 22.88 6.58 -0.15
N SER A 153 24.20 6.76 -0.30
CA SER A 153 24.82 6.82 -1.64
C SER A 153 24.73 5.51 -2.43
N SER A 154 24.57 4.37 -1.75
CA SER A 154 24.41 3.06 -2.40
C SER A 154 23.15 2.96 -3.27
N TRP A 155 22.13 3.79 -3.05
CA TRP A 155 20.90 3.82 -3.84
C TRP A 155 20.45 5.22 -4.29
N VAL A 156 21.08 6.28 -3.80
CA VAL A 156 20.87 7.66 -4.26
C VAL A 156 22.04 8.05 -5.15
N ASN A 157 22.00 7.61 -6.40
CA ASN A 157 22.98 7.89 -7.44
C ASN A 157 22.30 7.88 -8.82
N PRO A 158 22.92 8.43 -9.88
CA PRO A 158 22.28 8.56 -11.19
C PRO A 158 21.76 7.22 -11.74
N SER A 159 22.52 6.14 -11.64
CA SER A 159 22.10 4.80 -12.11
C SER A 159 20.94 4.21 -11.31
N SER A 160 20.95 4.35 -9.98
CA SER A 160 19.84 3.92 -9.11
C SER A 160 18.58 4.75 -9.33
N ILE A 161 18.71 6.07 -9.45
CA ILE A 161 17.56 6.95 -9.74
C ILE A 161 16.96 6.58 -11.08
N LEU A 162 17.79 6.37 -12.11
CA LEU A 162 17.34 5.89 -13.42
C LEU A 162 16.61 4.55 -13.30
N GLY A 163 17.18 3.57 -12.59
CA GLY A 163 16.56 2.26 -12.36
C GLY A 163 15.20 2.37 -11.67
N GLY A 164 15.09 3.22 -10.63
CA GLY A 164 13.84 3.49 -9.93
C GLY A 164 12.78 4.14 -10.81
N VAL A 165 13.16 5.16 -11.59
CA VAL A 165 12.25 5.85 -12.52
C VAL A 165 11.78 4.89 -13.61
N LEU A 166 12.68 4.13 -14.22
CA LEU A 166 12.35 3.13 -15.24
C LEU A 166 11.42 2.05 -14.68
N ALA A 167 11.62 1.59 -13.45
CA ALA A 167 10.73 0.62 -12.81
C ALA A 167 9.29 1.16 -12.68
N VAL A 168 9.11 2.40 -12.22
CA VAL A 168 7.78 3.04 -12.13
C VAL A 168 7.15 3.20 -13.51
N LEU A 169 7.92 3.64 -14.50
CA LEU A 169 7.44 3.83 -15.87
C LEU A 169 7.04 2.51 -16.53
N ALA A 170 7.86 1.46 -16.38
CA ALA A 170 7.57 0.11 -16.86
C ALA A 170 6.30 -0.46 -16.22
N CYS A 171 6.15 -0.31 -14.88
CA CYS A 171 4.93 -0.70 -14.18
C CYS A 171 3.71 0.04 -14.74
N SER A 172 3.83 1.37 -14.92
CA SER A 172 2.75 2.22 -15.45
C SER A 172 2.35 1.83 -16.88
N TYR A 173 3.32 1.52 -17.74
CA TYR A 173 3.09 1.06 -19.10
C TYR A 173 2.40 -0.32 -19.14
N LEU A 174 2.87 -1.28 -18.34
CA LEU A 174 2.26 -2.61 -18.22
C LEU A 174 0.80 -2.49 -17.76
N ALA A 175 0.56 -1.75 -16.69
CA ALA A 175 -0.78 -1.55 -16.15
C ALA A 175 -1.75 -0.92 -17.17
N ALA A 176 -1.34 0.17 -17.81
CA ALA A 176 -2.18 0.84 -18.82
C ALA A 176 -2.51 -0.10 -19.99
N THR A 177 -1.55 -0.89 -20.45
CA THR A 177 -1.73 -1.85 -21.54
C THR A 177 -2.71 -2.96 -21.13
N TYR A 178 -2.57 -3.50 -19.92
CA TYR A 178 -3.45 -4.55 -19.40
C TYR A 178 -4.88 -4.03 -19.24
N LEU A 179 -5.04 -2.83 -18.67
CA LEU A 179 -6.33 -2.15 -18.47
C LEU A 179 -7.00 -1.76 -19.80
N THR A 180 -6.22 -1.42 -20.83
CA THR A 180 -6.75 -1.16 -22.19
C THR A 180 -7.40 -2.41 -22.77
N VAL A 181 -6.71 -3.54 -22.70
CA VAL A 181 -7.23 -4.82 -23.19
C VAL A 181 -8.43 -5.25 -22.34
N GLU A 182 -8.40 -4.98 -21.04
CA GLU A 182 -9.46 -5.34 -20.11
C GLU A 182 -10.75 -4.51 -20.31
N ALA A 183 -10.60 -3.21 -20.58
CA ALA A 183 -11.72 -2.35 -20.94
C ALA A 183 -12.38 -2.79 -22.26
N LEU A 184 -11.61 -3.30 -23.22
CA LEU A 184 -12.15 -3.85 -24.45
C LEU A 184 -12.95 -5.15 -24.21
N HIS A 185 -12.46 -6.06 -23.37
CA HIS A 185 -13.18 -7.30 -23.03
C HIS A 185 -14.54 -7.02 -22.38
N ARG A 186 -14.68 -5.89 -21.67
CA ARG A 186 -15.95 -5.43 -21.07
C ARG A 186 -16.80 -4.55 -21.99
N ASP A 187 -16.40 -4.37 -23.25
CA ASP A 187 -17.03 -3.50 -24.26
C ASP A 187 -17.20 -2.02 -23.82
N ASP A 188 -16.33 -1.53 -22.92
CA ASP A 188 -16.32 -0.12 -22.50
C ASP A 188 -15.39 0.71 -23.39
N ARG A 189 -15.97 1.27 -24.46
CA ARG A 189 -15.24 2.09 -25.45
C ARG A 189 -14.63 3.36 -24.86
N LYS A 190 -15.21 3.91 -23.79
CA LYS A 190 -14.73 5.14 -23.15
C LYS A 190 -13.48 4.85 -22.32
N LEU A 191 -13.53 3.80 -21.49
CA LEU A 191 -12.37 3.35 -20.72
C LEU A 191 -11.25 2.81 -21.62
N TYR A 192 -11.60 2.15 -22.72
CA TYR A 192 -10.62 1.70 -23.72
C TYR A 192 -9.77 2.87 -24.25
N ARG A 193 -10.41 3.96 -24.71
CA ARG A 193 -9.68 5.15 -25.19
C ARG A 193 -8.85 5.78 -24.07
N TYR A 194 -9.45 5.91 -22.89
CA TYR A 194 -8.81 6.51 -21.71
C TYR A 194 -7.49 5.81 -21.33
N TYR A 195 -7.47 4.48 -21.31
CA TYR A 195 -6.28 3.70 -20.97
C TYR A 195 -5.33 3.51 -22.14
N ARG A 196 -5.83 3.46 -23.39
CA ARG A 196 -4.98 3.40 -24.58
C ARG A 196 -4.09 4.63 -24.71
N ASP A 197 -4.65 5.82 -24.55
CA ASP A 197 -3.89 7.07 -24.66
C ASP A 197 -2.81 7.15 -23.55
N ARG A 198 -3.14 6.65 -22.36
CA ARG A 198 -2.20 6.51 -21.23
C ARG A 198 -1.12 5.48 -21.47
N ALA A 199 -1.45 4.34 -22.08
CA ALA A 199 -0.49 3.31 -22.44
C ALA A 199 0.50 3.82 -23.49
N MET A 200 0.01 4.53 -24.50
CA MET A 200 0.84 5.19 -25.51
C MET A 200 1.76 6.24 -24.89
N ALA A 201 1.22 7.12 -24.04
CA ALA A 201 2.00 8.14 -23.35
C ALA A 201 3.06 7.52 -22.42
N ALA A 202 2.68 6.54 -21.60
CA ALA A 202 3.60 5.86 -20.70
C ALA A 202 4.68 5.10 -21.45
N GLY A 203 4.35 4.40 -22.55
CA GLY A 203 5.34 3.71 -23.36
C GLY A 203 6.30 4.67 -24.08
N ALA A 204 5.80 5.80 -24.60
CA ALA A 204 6.65 6.83 -25.19
C ALA A 204 7.60 7.48 -24.18
N VAL A 205 7.09 7.83 -22.98
CA VAL A 205 7.92 8.35 -21.89
C VAL A 205 8.93 7.31 -21.40
N THR A 206 8.52 6.05 -21.27
CA THR A 206 9.44 4.95 -20.91
C THR A 206 10.56 4.84 -21.95
N GLY A 207 10.23 4.83 -23.24
CA GLY A 207 11.22 4.78 -24.32
C GLY A 207 12.17 5.98 -24.32
N ALA A 208 11.65 7.20 -24.14
CA ALA A 208 12.47 8.41 -24.07
C ALA A 208 13.43 8.39 -22.87
N VAL A 209 12.96 7.96 -21.69
CA VAL A 209 13.79 7.82 -20.48
C VAL A 209 14.79 6.67 -20.64
N SER A 210 14.43 5.57 -21.29
CA SER A 210 15.37 4.49 -21.61
C SER A 210 16.51 4.97 -22.50
N ILE A 211 16.21 5.78 -23.53
CA ILE A 211 17.24 6.38 -24.40
C ILE A 211 18.11 7.36 -23.60
N ALA A 212 17.52 8.24 -22.80
CA ALA A 212 18.28 9.13 -21.92
C ALA A 212 19.16 8.35 -20.92
N GLY A 213 18.65 7.20 -20.45
CA GLY A 213 19.34 6.29 -19.56
C GLY A 213 20.64 5.75 -20.13
N ILE A 214 20.76 5.61 -21.46
CA ILE A 214 22.01 5.20 -22.12
C ILE A 214 23.14 6.18 -21.80
N PHE A 215 22.87 7.49 -21.85
CA PHE A 215 23.86 8.52 -21.54
C PHE A 215 24.21 8.56 -20.05
N VAL A 216 23.21 8.37 -19.17
CA VAL A 216 23.42 8.29 -17.72
C VAL A 216 24.31 7.09 -17.36
N LEU A 217 24.04 5.93 -17.97
CA LEU A 217 24.84 4.73 -17.77
C LEU A 217 26.26 4.89 -18.31
N HIS A 218 26.43 5.55 -19.47
CA HIS A 218 27.75 5.84 -20.02
C HIS A 218 28.59 6.73 -19.07
N ALA A 219 27.97 7.73 -18.44
CA ALA A 219 28.68 8.65 -17.53
C ALA A 219 28.92 8.07 -16.12
N ASP A 220 27.95 7.35 -15.55
CA ASP A 220 27.98 6.92 -14.15
C ASP A 220 28.46 5.47 -13.96
N SER A 221 28.30 4.61 -14.97
CA SER A 221 28.65 3.19 -14.87
C SER A 221 29.13 2.62 -16.23
N PRO A 222 30.33 3.02 -16.70
CA PRO A 222 30.87 2.59 -18.01
C PRO A 222 30.87 1.07 -18.20
N ARG A 223 31.18 0.31 -17.14
CA ARG A 223 31.14 -1.16 -17.18
C ARG A 223 29.74 -1.71 -17.48
N LEU A 224 28.70 -1.16 -16.86
CA LEU A 224 27.33 -1.60 -17.09
C LEU A 224 26.90 -1.23 -18.52
N PHE A 225 27.31 -0.06 -19.00
CA PHE A 225 27.13 0.34 -20.38
C PHE A 225 27.81 -0.63 -21.37
N ASP A 226 29.08 -1.00 -21.15
CA ASP A 226 29.83 -1.93 -22.01
C ASP A 226 29.22 -3.33 -22.03
N ARG A 227 28.71 -3.80 -20.88
CA ARG A 227 28.05 -5.10 -20.78
C ARG A 227 26.67 -5.12 -21.43
N LEU A 228 25.95 -3.99 -21.37
CA LEU A 228 24.67 -3.82 -22.08
C LEU A 228 24.85 -3.62 -23.58
N SER A 229 25.94 -2.97 -24.01
CA SER A 229 26.25 -2.73 -25.43
C SER A 229 27.01 -3.88 -26.10
N GLY A 230 27.59 -4.80 -25.33
CA GLY A 230 28.20 -6.02 -25.82
C GLY A 230 27.28 -7.25 -25.66
N PRO A 231 27.50 -8.13 -24.65
CA PRO A 231 26.79 -9.41 -24.54
C PRO A 231 25.26 -9.32 -24.48
N ALA A 232 24.71 -8.29 -23.82
CA ALA A 232 23.27 -8.13 -23.66
C ALA A 232 22.60 -7.29 -24.77
N LEU A 233 23.36 -6.79 -25.75
CA LEU A 233 22.83 -5.93 -26.82
C LEU A 233 21.67 -6.58 -27.58
N PRO A 234 21.71 -7.87 -27.97
CA PRO A 234 20.59 -8.49 -28.67
C PRO A 234 19.29 -8.44 -27.85
N LEU A 235 19.38 -8.61 -26.53
CA LEU A 235 18.22 -8.56 -25.64
C LEU A 235 17.67 -7.14 -25.49
N VAL A 236 18.55 -6.14 -25.41
CA VAL A 236 18.16 -4.72 -25.37
C VAL A 236 17.47 -4.31 -26.68
N VAL A 237 18.01 -4.74 -27.83
CA VAL A 237 17.39 -4.49 -29.15
C VAL A 237 16.04 -5.18 -29.25
N LEU A 238 15.94 -6.45 -28.86
CA LEU A 238 14.67 -7.18 -28.84
C LEU A 238 13.65 -6.54 -27.90
N ALA A 239 14.08 -6.02 -26.74
CA ALA A 239 13.21 -5.29 -25.82
C ALA A 239 12.70 -3.99 -26.46
N ALA A 240 13.57 -3.23 -27.13
CA ALA A 240 13.19 -2.00 -27.83
C ALA A 240 12.21 -2.28 -28.97
N VAL A 241 12.49 -3.29 -29.80
CA VAL A 241 11.60 -3.75 -30.87
C VAL A 241 10.27 -4.23 -30.30
N GLY A 242 10.28 -5.04 -29.23
CA GLY A 242 9.06 -5.49 -28.56
C GLY A 242 8.22 -4.35 -27.99
N GLY A 243 8.87 -3.33 -27.43
CA GLY A 243 8.22 -2.10 -26.97
C GLY A 243 7.57 -1.31 -28.11
N LEU A 244 8.29 -1.13 -29.22
CA LEU A 244 7.78 -0.47 -30.43
C LEU A 244 6.64 -1.25 -31.08
N VAL A 245 6.73 -2.58 -31.14
CA VAL A 245 5.64 -3.45 -31.61
C VAL A 245 4.43 -3.32 -30.69
N GLY A 246 4.62 -3.30 -29.37
CA GLY A 246 3.54 -3.07 -28.41
C GLY A 246 2.83 -1.73 -28.64
N LEU A 247 3.59 -0.65 -28.84
CA LEU A 247 3.06 0.67 -29.18
C LEU A 247 2.38 0.70 -30.55
N ALA A 248 2.94 0.05 -31.56
CA ALA A 248 2.35 -0.05 -32.89
C ALA A 248 1.03 -0.84 -32.87
N LEU A 249 0.93 -1.91 -32.08
CA LEU A 249 -0.31 -2.68 -31.88
C LEU A 249 -1.38 -1.83 -31.18
N LEU A 250 -1.01 -1.10 -30.13
CA LEU A 250 -1.90 -0.14 -29.46
C LEU A 250 -2.36 0.95 -30.43
N TRP A 251 -1.46 1.49 -31.24
CA TRP A 251 -1.78 2.50 -32.25
C TRP A 251 -2.73 1.95 -33.33
N ALA A 252 -2.44 0.76 -33.86
CA ALA A 252 -3.27 0.03 -34.84
C ALA A 252 -4.59 -0.51 -34.26
N ARG A 253 -4.86 -0.31 -32.96
CA ARG A 253 -6.05 -0.79 -32.24
C ARG A 253 -6.20 -2.31 -32.25
N ARG A 254 -5.09 -3.04 -32.44
CA ARG A 254 -5.04 -4.50 -32.32
C ARG A 254 -4.69 -4.88 -30.89
N THR A 255 -5.62 -5.52 -30.19
CA THR A 255 -5.45 -5.94 -28.79
C THR A 255 -4.93 -7.36 -28.62
N ILE A 256 -5.02 -8.18 -29.68
CA ILE A 256 -4.46 -9.52 -29.71
C ILE A 256 -2.93 -9.40 -29.67
N GLY A 257 -2.30 -10.01 -28.68
CA GLY A 257 -0.85 -10.01 -28.50
C GLY A 257 -0.26 -8.79 -27.79
N THR A 258 -1.03 -7.71 -27.55
CA THR A 258 -0.49 -6.48 -26.92
C THR A 258 0.02 -6.71 -25.50
N ARG A 259 -0.71 -7.50 -24.68
CA ARG A 259 -0.27 -7.86 -23.33
C ARG A 259 1.06 -8.62 -23.36
N VAL A 260 1.18 -9.57 -24.30
CA VAL A 260 2.38 -10.41 -24.45
C VAL A 260 3.57 -9.58 -24.93
N ALA A 261 3.37 -8.68 -25.90
CA ALA A 261 4.42 -7.80 -26.39
C ALA A 261 4.93 -6.84 -25.29
N ALA A 262 4.02 -6.23 -24.52
CA ALA A 262 4.39 -5.35 -23.41
C ALA A 262 5.12 -6.10 -22.28
N ALA A 263 4.57 -7.24 -21.86
CA ALA A 263 5.19 -8.10 -20.84
C ALA A 263 6.55 -8.63 -21.29
N GLY A 264 6.66 -9.09 -22.54
CA GLY A 264 7.88 -9.58 -23.15
C GLY A 264 8.95 -8.50 -23.25
N ALA A 265 8.58 -7.27 -23.65
CA ALA A 265 9.52 -6.14 -23.70
C ALA A 265 10.10 -5.83 -22.31
N VAL A 266 9.26 -5.73 -21.28
CA VAL A 266 9.73 -5.48 -19.90
C VAL A 266 10.58 -6.64 -19.38
N ALA A 267 10.16 -7.88 -19.63
CA ALA A 267 10.93 -9.06 -19.26
C ALA A 267 12.31 -9.07 -19.93
N LEU A 268 12.39 -8.73 -21.23
CA LEU A 268 13.65 -8.67 -21.97
C LEU A 268 14.59 -7.58 -21.46
N VAL A 269 14.08 -6.42 -21.03
CA VAL A 269 14.91 -5.40 -20.37
C VAL A 269 15.56 -5.96 -19.10
N ILE A 270 14.76 -6.64 -18.28
CA ILE A 270 15.23 -7.21 -17.01
C ILE A 270 16.22 -8.36 -17.28
N VAL A 271 15.91 -9.27 -18.21
CA VAL A 271 16.82 -10.36 -18.62
C VAL A 271 18.10 -9.80 -19.23
N GLY A 272 18.04 -8.73 -20.03
CA GLY A 272 19.21 -8.03 -20.54
C GLY A 272 20.11 -7.52 -19.41
N TRP A 273 19.53 -6.94 -18.36
CA TRP A 273 20.27 -6.57 -17.16
C TRP A 273 20.89 -7.79 -16.46
N GLY A 274 20.14 -8.87 -16.27
CA GLY A 274 20.66 -10.11 -15.67
C GLY A 274 21.87 -10.67 -16.42
N VAL A 275 21.79 -10.73 -17.75
CA VAL A 275 22.90 -11.16 -18.61
C VAL A 275 24.08 -10.18 -18.52
N ALA A 276 23.84 -8.88 -18.51
CA ALA A 276 24.90 -7.88 -18.34
C ALA A 276 25.65 -8.02 -17.01
N GLN A 277 24.99 -8.54 -15.97
CA GLN A 277 25.59 -8.76 -14.66
C GLN A 277 26.45 -10.03 -14.60
N THR A 278 26.14 -11.06 -15.39
CA THR A 278 26.89 -12.33 -15.38
C THR A 278 28.40 -12.13 -15.65
N PRO A 279 29.30 -12.80 -14.89
CA PRO A 279 29.07 -13.84 -13.88
C PRO A 279 28.92 -13.35 -12.42
N TYR A 280 28.70 -12.05 -12.21
CA TYR A 280 28.69 -11.45 -10.88
C TYR A 280 27.27 -11.34 -10.32
N LEU A 281 27.13 -11.56 -9.01
CA LEU A 281 25.87 -11.36 -8.29
C LEU A 281 25.85 -9.98 -7.61
N LEU A 282 27.01 -9.49 -7.13
CA LEU A 282 27.18 -8.13 -6.60
C LEU A 282 28.30 -7.39 -7.36
N GLY A 283 27.90 -6.45 -8.22
CA GLY A 283 28.81 -5.55 -8.90
C GLY A 283 29.97 -6.25 -9.61
N THR A 284 31.18 -6.09 -9.06
CA THR A 284 32.42 -6.62 -9.64
C THR A 284 33.20 -7.55 -8.73
N HIS A 285 32.69 -7.81 -7.52
CA HIS A 285 33.48 -8.34 -6.41
C HIS A 285 32.96 -9.65 -5.83
N LEU A 286 31.73 -10.05 -6.14
CA LEU A 286 31.17 -11.35 -5.71
C LEU A 286 30.56 -12.08 -6.89
N THR A 287 31.19 -13.18 -7.29
CA THR A 287 30.69 -14.06 -8.35
C THR A 287 29.55 -14.95 -7.83
N ILE A 288 28.74 -15.49 -8.75
CA ILE A 288 27.65 -16.42 -8.41
C ILE A 288 28.18 -17.64 -7.64
N ASN A 289 29.37 -18.15 -8.00
CA ASN A 289 29.96 -19.32 -7.37
C ASN A 289 30.55 -19.00 -5.99
N GLU A 290 31.15 -17.82 -5.80
CA GLU A 290 31.66 -17.39 -4.49
C GLU A 290 30.54 -17.05 -3.51
N ALA A 291 29.40 -16.58 -4.00
CA ALA A 291 28.24 -16.27 -3.19
C ALA A 291 27.47 -17.52 -2.72
N ALA A 292 27.73 -18.66 -3.35
CA ALA A 292 26.90 -19.85 -3.26
C ALA A 292 26.95 -20.53 -1.89
N ALA A 293 25.80 -20.99 -1.43
CA ALA A 293 25.69 -21.93 -0.31
C ALA A 293 26.30 -23.31 -0.66
N PRO A 294 26.56 -24.18 0.33
CA PRO A 294 27.04 -25.54 0.09
C PRO A 294 26.15 -26.31 -0.91
N ASP A 295 26.76 -27.18 -1.72
CA ASP A 295 26.07 -27.89 -2.82
C ASP A 295 24.84 -28.69 -2.37
N ALA A 296 24.88 -29.27 -1.17
CA ALA A 296 23.75 -29.98 -0.58
C ALA A 296 22.54 -29.05 -0.39
N THR A 297 22.77 -27.81 0.07
CA THR A 297 21.72 -26.79 0.21
C THR A 297 21.20 -26.37 -1.16
N LEU A 298 22.08 -26.17 -2.15
CA LEU A 298 21.67 -25.79 -3.50
C LEU A 298 20.82 -26.87 -4.17
N ALA A 299 21.15 -28.15 -3.99
CA ALA A 299 20.36 -29.27 -4.52
C ALA A 299 18.93 -29.28 -3.96
N VAL A 300 18.78 -29.04 -2.65
CA VAL A 300 17.46 -28.92 -2.03
C VAL A 300 16.71 -27.70 -2.57
N VAL A 301 17.37 -26.55 -2.70
CA VAL A 301 16.74 -25.33 -3.25
C VAL A 301 16.25 -25.55 -4.68
N VAL A 302 17.02 -26.24 -5.51
CA VAL A 302 16.61 -26.62 -6.88
C VAL A 302 15.38 -27.54 -6.85
N GLY A 303 15.40 -28.59 -6.02
CA GLY A 303 14.27 -29.50 -5.88
C GLY A 303 12.99 -28.78 -5.44
N VAL A 304 13.11 -27.92 -4.41
CA VAL A 304 11.99 -27.11 -3.91
C VAL A 304 11.51 -26.12 -4.97
N ALA A 305 12.40 -25.47 -5.73
CA ALA A 305 12.00 -24.55 -6.80
C ALA A 305 11.23 -25.25 -7.92
N ILE A 306 11.61 -26.48 -8.29
CA ILE A 306 10.89 -27.29 -9.29
C ILE A 306 9.49 -27.65 -8.76
N VAL A 307 9.40 -28.18 -7.54
CA VAL A 307 8.11 -28.54 -6.92
C VAL A 307 7.21 -27.31 -6.78
N ALA A 308 7.76 -26.19 -6.33
CA ALA A 308 7.04 -24.92 -6.25
C ALA A 308 6.53 -24.47 -7.62
N GLY A 309 7.36 -24.56 -8.67
CA GLY A 309 6.95 -24.26 -10.05
C GLY A 309 5.80 -25.14 -10.53
N LEU A 310 5.87 -26.45 -10.26
CA LEU A 310 4.82 -27.41 -10.62
C LEU A 310 3.49 -27.18 -9.89
N LEU A 311 3.50 -26.60 -8.70
CA LEU A 311 2.28 -26.31 -7.92
C LEU A 311 1.74 -24.89 -8.18
N ILE A 312 2.63 -23.89 -8.24
CA ILE A 312 2.26 -22.47 -8.32
C ILE A 312 1.86 -22.10 -9.77
N VAL A 313 2.57 -22.58 -10.79
CA VAL A 313 2.26 -22.17 -12.17
C VAL A 313 0.86 -22.63 -12.61
N PRO A 314 0.43 -23.89 -12.40
CA PRO A 314 -0.92 -24.31 -12.76
C PRO A 314 -2.01 -23.58 -11.99
N SER A 315 -1.80 -23.32 -10.69
CA SER A 315 -2.77 -22.58 -9.87
C SER A 315 -2.91 -21.12 -10.31
N LEU A 316 -1.80 -20.45 -10.66
CA LEU A 316 -1.85 -19.11 -11.26
C LEU A 316 -2.55 -19.11 -12.62
N VAL A 317 -2.23 -20.08 -13.49
CA VAL A 317 -2.90 -20.20 -14.81
C VAL A 317 -4.40 -20.40 -14.63
N LEU A 318 -4.82 -21.24 -13.68
CA LEU A 318 -6.23 -21.43 -13.35
C LEU A 318 -6.87 -20.14 -12.84
N LEU A 319 -6.22 -19.43 -11.91
CA LEU A 319 -6.68 -18.15 -11.38
C LEU A 319 -6.86 -17.11 -12.49
N PHE A 320 -5.89 -16.97 -13.39
CA PHE A 320 -5.96 -16.03 -14.51
C PHE A 320 -7.04 -16.42 -15.54
N ARG A 321 -7.24 -17.72 -15.80
CA ARG A 321 -8.31 -18.20 -16.68
C ARG A 321 -9.69 -17.94 -16.09
N LEU A 322 -9.89 -18.20 -14.80
CA LEU A 322 -11.17 -17.98 -14.12
C LEU A 322 -11.47 -16.49 -13.95
N SER A 323 -10.47 -15.69 -13.57
CA SER A 323 -10.60 -14.22 -13.51
C SER A 323 -10.91 -13.62 -14.88
N GLY A 324 -10.25 -14.10 -15.93
CA GLY A 324 -10.51 -13.66 -17.30
C GLY A 324 -11.89 -14.04 -17.85
N ARG A 325 -12.53 -15.08 -17.29
CA ARG A 325 -13.91 -15.48 -17.62
C ARG A 325 -14.96 -14.71 -16.81
N GLY A 326 -14.55 -13.95 -15.79
CA GLY A 326 -15.47 -13.24 -14.89
C GLY A 326 -16.06 -14.12 -13.78
N ASP A 327 -15.61 -15.37 -13.64
CA ASP A 327 -16.12 -16.33 -12.64
C ASP A 327 -15.58 -16.06 -11.22
N VAL A 328 -14.56 -15.21 -11.10
CA VAL A 328 -13.96 -14.80 -9.82
C VAL A 328 -14.28 -13.34 -9.55
N GLY A 329 -15.47 -13.11 -9.01
CA GLY A 329 -15.91 -11.83 -8.49
C GLY A 329 -16.93 -12.06 -7.38
N VAL A 330 -16.74 -11.43 -6.23
CA VAL A 330 -17.79 -11.36 -5.20
C VAL A 330 -19.00 -10.71 -5.87
N GLY A 331 -20.09 -11.47 -6.03
CA GLY A 331 -21.20 -11.13 -6.90
C GLY A 331 -21.74 -9.72 -6.66
N GLU A 332 -21.56 -8.84 -7.64
CA GLU A 332 -22.45 -7.71 -7.83
C GLU A 332 -23.01 -7.80 -9.25
N ARG A 333 -24.34 -7.88 -9.31
CA ARG A 333 -25.09 -7.83 -10.57
C ARG A 333 -24.71 -6.53 -11.28
N PRO A 334 -24.56 -6.53 -12.61
CA PRO A 334 -24.28 -5.30 -13.34
C PRO A 334 -25.40 -4.29 -13.04
N PHE A 335 -25.00 -3.07 -12.68
CA PHE A 335 -25.89 -1.95 -12.49
C PHE A 335 -26.57 -1.66 -13.84
N ARG A 336 -27.70 -2.33 -14.09
CA ARG A 336 -28.64 -1.94 -15.16
C ARG A 336 -29.13 -0.56 -14.76
N GLY A 337 -28.53 0.47 -15.36
CA GLY A 337 -29.11 1.80 -15.37
C GLY A 337 -30.54 1.65 -15.89
N GLY A 338 -31.52 1.96 -15.04
CA GLY A 338 -32.91 2.05 -15.43
C GLY A 338 -33.08 3.24 -16.36
N LEU A 339 -32.80 3.03 -17.64
CA LEU A 339 -33.33 3.81 -18.73
C LEU A 339 -34.03 2.81 -19.66
N THR A 340 -35.36 2.85 -19.56
CA THR A 340 -36.34 2.52 -20.62
C THR A 340 -36.16 1.20 -21.38
N GLU A 341 -36.98 0.20 -21.04
CA GLU A 341 -37.71 -0.61 -22.03
C GLU A 341 -38.67 -1.56 -21.30
N GLY A 342 -39.95 -1.23 -21.35
CA GLY A 342 -41.00 -2.00 -20.72
C GLY A 342 -42.35 -1.54 -21.26
N GLU A 343 -42.51 -1.58 -22.58
CA GLU A 343 -43.82 -1.61 -23.26
C GLU A 343 -43.60 -1.92 -24.74
N ARG A 344 -43.45 -3.21 -25.04
CA ARG A 344 -43.74 -3.76 -26.37
C ARG A 344 -43.91 -5.27 -26.28
N GLY A 345 -45.14 -5.73 -26.53
CA GLY A 345 -45.42 -7.07 -27.01
C GLY A 345 -46.12 -8.02 -26.04
N SER A 346 -47.44 -7.85 -25.89
CA SER A 346 -48.34 -9.00 -25.71
C SER A 346 -49.44 -8.86 -26.78
N GLY A 347 -49.24 -9.55 -27.89
CA GLY A 347 -50.27 -9.75 -28.89
C GLY A 347 -50.93 -11.10 -28.67
N GLU A 348 -52.26 -11.13 -28.64
CA GLU A 348 -53.06 -12.33 -28.90
C GLU A 348 -54.50 -11.92 -29.30
N GLY A 349 -54.97 -12.48 -30.43
CA GLY A 349 -56.37 -12.61 -30.87
C GLY A 349 -57.06 -11.34 -31.37
N MET A 350 -57.07 -11.02 -32.68
CA MET A 350 -57.91 -11.59 -33.76
C MET A 350 -59.43 -11.37 -33.59
N THR A 351 -59.99 -10.51 -34.46
CA THR A 351 -61.25 -10.58 -35.26
C THR A 351 -61.81 -9.16 -35.43
N GLU A 352 -61.74 -8.51 -36.59
CA GLU A 352 -62.55 -8.66 -37.82
C GLU A 352 -63.69 -7.60 -37.90
N GLY A 353 -63.66 -6.79 -38.96
CA GLY A 353 -64.76 -5.95 -39.48
C GLY A 353 -65.18 -4.74 -38.64
N ASP A 354 -65.71 -3.64 -39.16
CA ASP A 354 -65.89 -3.13 -40.51
C ASP A 354 -66.30 -1.64 -40.33
N SER A 355 -66.03 -0.82 -41.35
CA SER A 355 -66.80 0.35 -41.78
C SER A 355 -67.43 1.36 -40.79
N GLY A 356 -67.10 2.64 -41.00
CA GLY A 356 -68.13 3.63 -41.36
C GLY A 356 -68.52 4.72 -40.36
N ALA A 357 -68.37 5.98 -40.82
CA ALA A 357 -69.24 7.17 -40.64
C ALA A 357 -70.01 7.35 -39.30
N GLY A 358 -69.96 8.48 -38.60
CA GLY A 358 -70.31 9.83 -39.06
C GLY A 358 -71.58 10.35 -38.33
N GLY A 359 -71.61 11.63 -37.96
CA GLY A 359 -72.81 12.39 -37.54
C GLY A 359 -73.15 12.35 -36.03
N ARG A 360 -72.97 13.46 -35.28
CA ARG A 360 -73.89 14.60 -35.06
C ARG A 360 -75.15 14.33 -34.20
N ALA A 361 -75.12 14.98 -33.02
CA ALA A 361 -76.15 15.85 -32.42
C ALA A 361 -77.51 15.30 -31.91
N GLY A 362 -77.76 15.55 -30.61
CA GLY A 362 -79.02 16.15 -30.11
C GLY A 362 -80.05 15.23 -29.42
N PRO A 363 -81.08 15.79 -28.75
CA PRO A 363 -81.14 15.86 -27.27
C PRO A 363 -82.46 15.35 -26.62
N GLY A 364 -82.51 15.37 -25.28
CA GLY A 364 -83.72 15.19 -24.45
C GLY A 364 -83.85 13.78 -23.86
N GLY A 365 -84.38 13.52 -22.66
CA GLY A 365 -85.04 14.31 -21.62
C GLY A 365 -85.67 13.33 -20.61
N THR A 366 -85.79 13.79 -19.36
CA THR A 366 -86.77 13.40 -18.32
C THR A 366 -86.75 12.01 -17.64
N ALA A 367 -86.39 12.06 -16.34
CA ALA A 367 -87.19 11.67 -15.15
C ALA A 367 -87.71 10.24 -14.96
N GLY A 368 -87.33 9.67 -13.79
CA GLY A 368 -88.01 8.54 -13.13
C GLY A 368 -87.55 8.42 -11.68
N ALA A 369 -88.48 8.51 -10.73
CA ALA A 369 -88.26 8.67 -9.30
C ALA A 369 -88.53 7.38 -8.49
N GLY A 370 -87.64 7.08 -7.53
CA GLY A 370 -87.86 6.42 -6.23
C GLY A 370 -88.13 4.90 -6.19
N PRO A 371 -88.20 4.29 -4.98
CA PRO A 371 -87.38 4.55 -3.78
C PRO A 371 -86.93 3.25 -3.06
N GLY A 372 -86.01 3.40 -2.09
CA GLY A 372 -86.04 2.57 -0.88
C GLY A 372 -84.89 1.57 -0.68
N ALA A 373 -83.93 1.94 0.17
CA ALA A 373 -83.31 0.99 1.10
C ALA A 373 -82.78 1.75 2.33
N ARG A 374 -83.34 1.39 3.49
CA ARG A 374 -82.90 1.83 4.81
C ARG A 374 -81.65 1.04 5.23
N GLY A 375 -80.73 1.73 5.90
CA GLY A 375 -80.05 1.24 7.09
C GLY A 375 -78.76 0.42 6.89
N ALA A 376 -77.60 1.05 7.08
CA ALA A 376 -76.74 0.80 8.24
C ALA A 376 -75.47 1.67 8.16
N SER A 377 -75.22 2.40 9.23
CA SER A 377 -74.05 3.24 9.47
C SER A 377 -72.86 2.38 9.89
N ALA A 378 -71.66 2.64 9.36
CA ALA A 378 -70.55 3.25 10.12
C ALA A 378 -69.16 2.94 9.53
N LYS A 379 -68.38 4.03 9.33
CA LYS A 379 -66.91 4.17 9.38
C LYS A 379 -66.10 3.34 8.36
N GLY A 380 -65.28 3.93 7.48
CA GLY A 380 -64.66 5.24 7.45
C GLY A 380 -63.22 5.06 6.97
N ALA A 381 -62.94 5.39 5.71
CA ALA A 381 -61.59 5.58 5.19
C ALA A 381 -61.67 6.51 3.97
N ARG A 382 -61.47 7.81 4.21
CA ARG A 382 -61.31 8.80 3.14
C ARG A 382 -59.94 8.62 2.52
N GLY A 383 -59.91 8.42 1.21
CA GLY A 383 -58.76 8.72 0.38
C GLY A 383 -58.56 10.23 0.29
N THR A 384 -57.30 10.66 0.29
CA THR A 384 -56.90 12.00 -0.10
C THR A 384 -55.65 11.90 -0.98
N GLY A 385 -55.80 12.43 -2.20
CA GLY A 385 -54.72 12.52 -3.19
C GLY A 385 -53.54 13.34 -2.67
N ALA A 386 -52.34 12.81 -2.90
CA ALA A 386 -51.09 13.47 -2.57
C ALA A 386 -50.83 14.61 -3.57
N LYS A 387 -51.08 15.85 -3.14
CA LYS A 387 -50.51 17.06 -3.73
C LYS A 387 -49.01 17.08 -3.48
N THR A 388 -48.21 17.25 -4.53
CA THR A 388 -46.76 17.49 -4.47
C THR A 388 -46.46 18.81 -3.74
N ALA A 389 -46.14 18.73 -2.45
CA ALA A 389 -45.66 19.86 -1.67
C ALA A 389 -44.17 20.09 -1.95
N ARG A 390 -43.86 21.28 -2.50
CA ARG A 390 -42.50 21.79 -2.69
C ARG A 390 -41.88 22.06 -1.30
N ALA A 391 -40.77 21.42 -0.98
CA ALA A 391 -40.09 21.58 0.32
C ALA A 391 -39.72 23.06 0.56
N PRO A 392 -39.85 23.59 1.79
CA PRO A 392 -39.50 24.98 2.08
C PRO A 392 -37.99 25.17 1.94
N ALA A 393 -37.59 26.24 1.24
CA ALA A 393 -36.19 26.64 1.14
C ALA A 393 -35.69 27.05 2.53
N VAL A 394 -34.74 26.27 3.07
CA VAL A 394 -34.01 26.63 4.29
C VAL A 394 -33.13 27.84 3.95
N PRO A 395 -33.26 28.99 4.65
CA PRO A 395 -32.36 30.12 4.44
C PRO A 395 -30.94 29.69 4.82
N LEU A 396 -30.03 29.67 3.85
CA LEU A 396 -28.61 29.48 4.12
C LEU A 396 -28.07 30.77 4.73
N ASP A 397 -27.92 30.79 6.05
CA ASP A 397 -27.25 31.87 6.78
C ASP A 397 -25.78 31.98 6.29
N PRO A 398 -25.37 33.09 5.64
CA PRO A 398 -24.01 33.25 5.13
C PRO A 398 -22.93 33.23 6.22
N ALA A 399 -23.29 33.31 7.50
CA ALA A 399 -22.35 33.13 8.62
C ALA A 399 -21.90 31.68 8.86
N THR A 400 -22.56 30.68 8.23
CA THR A 400 -22.25 29.25 8.41
C THR A 400 -21.15 28.72 7.49
N VAL A 401 -20.67 29.52 6.52
CA VAL A 401 -19.50 29.21 5.69
C VAL A 401 -18.22 29.76 6.33
N ARG A 402 -18.05 29.57 7.65
CA ARG A 402 -16.69 29.62 8.23
C ARG A 402 -16.04 28.28 7.94
N SER A 403 -14.97 28.30 7.15
CA SER A 403 -14.10 27.16 6.87
C SER A 403 -13.94 26.28 8.10
N ARG A 404 -14.51 25.06 8.07
CA ARG A 404 -14.29 24.08 9.13
C ARG A 404 -12.78 23.84 9.24
N PRO A 405 -12.16 23.95 10.44
CA PRO A 405 -10.74 23.72 10.57
C PRO A 405 -10.40 22.32 10.04
N HIS A 406 -9.34 22.23 9.24
CA HIS A 406 -8.88 20.99 8.62
C HIS A 406 -8.69 19.89 9.67
N ARG A 407 -9.58 18.90 9.67
CA ARG A 407 -9.63 17.80 10.65
C ARG A 407 -8.40 16.91 10.66
N TRP A 408 -7.55 16.97 9.63
CA TRP A 408 -6.32 16.20 9.55
C TRP A 408 -5.14 16.86 10.29
N VAL A 409 -5.19 18.19 10.51
CA VAL A 409 -4.07 18.94 11.12
C VAL A 409 -3.70 18.42 12.50
N PRO A 410 -4.64 18.10 13.42
CA PRO A 410 -4.27 17.52 14.72
C PRO A 410 -3.59 16.16 14.60
N TYR A 411 -3.98 15.32 13.64
CA TYR A 411 -3.32 14.03 13.41
C TYR A 411 -1.90 14.20 12.91
N ALA A 412 -1.68 15.11 11.95
CA ALA A 412 -0.33 15.39 11.44
C ALA A 412 0.58 15.98 12.53
N LEU A 413 0.06 16.90 13.35
CA LEU A 413 0.80 17.47 14.49
C LEU A 413 1.14 16.41 15.53
N CYS A 414 0.20 15.55 15.90
CA CYS A 414 0.47 14.44 16.83
C CYS A 414 1.46 13.44 16.26
N ALA A 415 1.33 13.06 14.98
CA ALA A 415 2.28 12.16 14.32
C ALA A 415 3.69 12.78 14.27
N GLY A 416 3.81 14.07 13.95
CA GLY A 416 5.08 14.79 13.97
C GLY A 416 5.71 14.85 15.37
N ALA A 417 4.93 15.19 16.39
CA ALA A 417 5.39 15.25 17.78
C ALA A 417 5.85 13.87 18.29
N VAL A 418 5.07 12.83 18.02
CA VAL A 418 5.41 11.44 18.36
C VAL A 418 6.68 10.99 17.64
N THR A 419 6.83 11.31 16.36
CA THR A 419 8.04 10.98 15.59
C THR A 419 9.26 11.68 16.18
N ALA A 420 9.14 12.96 16.56
CA ALA A 420 10.21 13.70 17.21
C ALA A 420 10.60 13.05 18.56
N THR A 421 9.62 12.63 19.37
CA THR A 421 9.84 11.89 20.62
C THR A 421 10.56 10.57 20.38
N ALA A 422 10.12 9.77 19.40
CA ALA A 422 10.74 8.49 19.07
C ALA A 422 12.20 8.65 18.61
N VAL A 423 12.48 9.65 17.76
CA VAL A 423 13.84 9.97 17.31
C VAL A 423 14.72 10.46 18.45
N ALA A 424 14.19 11.33 19.33
CA ALA A 424 14.91 11.82 20.50
C ALA A 424 15.27 10.69 21.47
N GLY A 425 14.32 9.80 21.78
CA GLY A 425 14.55 8.62 22.59
C GLY A 425 15.62 7.70 21.97
N ALA A 426 15.47 7.37 20.68
CA ALA A 426 16.41 6.49 19.98
C ALA A 426 17.84 7.05 19.88
N ARG A 427 18.03 8.38 19.84
CA ARG A 427 19.37 8.99 19.88
C ARG A 427 20.00 8.86 21.26
N ALA A 428 19.22 9.00 22.33
CA ALA A 428 19.70 8.92 23.71
C ALA A 428 20.08 7.49 24.14
N THR A 429 19.51 6.43 23.53
CA THR A 429 19.85 5.03 23.85
C THR A 429 21.18 4.56 23.23
N ARG A 430 21.64 5.21 22.16
CA ARG A 430 22.82 4.79 21.38
C ARG A 430 24.21 4.91 22.07
N PRO A 431 24.44 5.71 23.14
CA PRO A 431 25.78 5.84 23.71
C PRO A 431 26.28 4.80 24.74
N ASP A 432 25.49 3.86 25.31
CA ASP A 432 25.97 3.12 26.51
C ASP A 432 25.47 1.66 26.67
N ALA A 433 25.48 0.85 25.61
CA ALA A 433 25.19 -0.60 25.72
C ALA A 433 26.19 -1.38 26.61
N ARG A 434 27.32 -0.78 27.00
CA ARG A 434 28.33 -1.42 27.85
C ARG A 434 27.96 -1.35 29.34
N TRP A 435 27.64 -0.16 29.85
CA TRP A 435 27.18 0.02 31.24
C TRP A 435 25.90 -0.76 31.52
N TYR A 436 24.95 -0.73 30.58
CA TYR A 436 23.69 -1.45 30.74
C TYR A 436 23.88 -2.97 30.86
N ARG A 437 24.91 -3.54 30.21
CA ARG A 437 25.26 -4.96 30.31
C ARG A 437 25.89 -5.35 31.65
N GLU A 438 26.34 -4.38 32.44
CA GLU A 438 26.93 -4.61 33.77
C GLU A 438 25.89 -4.61 34.89
N LEU A 439 24.65 -4.16 34.61
CA LEU A 439 23.53 -4.15 35.56
C LEU A 439 22.94 -5.55 35.71
N ASN A 440 22.57 -5.89 36.95
CA ASN A 440 21.77 -7.09 37.21
C ASN A 440 20.31 -6.84 36.81
N THR A 441 19.85 -7.50 35.75
CA THR A 441 18.50 -7.37 35.20
C THR A 441 17.62 -8.59 35.51
N PRO A 442 16.29 -8.43 35.62
CA PRO A 442 15.38 -9.55 35.84
C PRO A 442 15.22 -10.49 34.64
N ASP A 443 15.00 -11.78 34.93
CA ASP A 443 14.86 -12.85 33.93
C ASP A 443 13.60 -12.69 33.06
N TRP A 444 12.62 -11.92 33.54
CA TRP A 444 11.40 -11.57 32.80
C TRP A 444 11.56 -10.33 31.90
N GLN A 445 12.77 -9.77 31.81
CA GLN A 445 13.04 -8.69 30.86
C GLN A 445 12.97 -9.22 29.42
N PRO A 446 12.23 -8.54 28.52
CA PRO A 446 12.14 -8.96 27.13
C PRO A 446 13.46 -8.70 26.39
N PRO A 447 13.73 -9.45 25.31
CA PRO A 447 14.92 -9.26 24.52
C PRO A 447 14.97 -7.84 23.90
N PRO A 448 16.16 -7.28 23.63
CA PRO A 448 16.31 -5.87 23.20
C PRO A 448 15.46 -5.47 21.99
N TRP A 449 15.26 -6.36 21.02
CA TRP A 449 14.46 -6.10 19.83
C TRP A 449 12.97 -5.89 20.14
N ALA A 450 12.45 -6.50 21.21
CA ALA A 450 11.04 -6.44 21.57
C ALA A 450 10.61 -5.01 21.96
N PHE A 451 11.52 -4.23 22.55
CA PHE A 451 11.25 -2.82 22.87
C PHE A 451 10.91 -2.02 21.61
N GLY A 452 11.68 -2.18 20.52
CA GLY A 452 11.38 -1.50 19.25
C GLY A 452 10.06 -1.97 18.61
N ALA A 453 9.78 -3.27 18.70
CA ALA A 453 8.56 -3.86 18.19
C ALA A 453 7.30 -3.37 18.92
N VAL A 454 7.38 -3.16 20.24
CA VAL A 454 6.24 -2.68 21.05
C VAL A 454 6.09 -1.17 20.98
N TRP A 455 7.18 -0.39 21.02
CA TRP A 455 7.09 1.07 20.99
C TRP A 455 6.50 1.62 19.67
N THR A 456 6.74 0.94 18.54
CA THR A 456 6.22 1.37 17.22
C THR A 456 4.68 1.47 17.18
N PRO A 457 3.91 0.41 17.51
CA PRO A 457 2.45 0.50 17.57
C PRO A 457 1.94 1.41 18.70
N LEU A 458 2.67 1.53 19.82
CA LEU A 458 2.30 2.46 20.89
C LEU A 458 2.41 3.92 20.45
N TYR A 459 3.47 4.28 19.74
CA TYR A 459 3.61 5.62 19.17
C TYR A 459 2.50 5.90 18.15
N ALA A 460 2.16 4.94 17.30
CA ALA A 460 1.02 5.05 16.40
C ALA A 460 -0.31 5.26 17.16
N SER A 461 -0.53 4.52 18.25
CA SER A 461 -1.74 4.66 19.07
C SER A 461 -1.84 6.02 19.75
N ILE A 462 -0.73 6.57 20.25
CA ILE A 462 -0.66 7.93 20.79
C ILE A 462 -0.99 8.97 19.71
N ALA A 463 -0.44 8.83 18.50
CA ALA A 463 -0.69 9.77 17.41
C ALA A 463 -2.17 9.77 16.98
N VAL A 464 -2.78 8.59 16.85
CA VAL A 464 -4.18 8.42 16.46
C VAL A 464 -5.12 8.90 17.58
N ALA A 465 -4.89 8.50 18.82
CA ALA A 465 -5.73 8.89 19.94
C ALA A 465 -5.62 10.38 20.25
N GLY A 466 -4.41 10.94 20.21
CA GLY A 466 -4.16 12.38 20.38
C GLY A 466 -4.83 13.21 19.29
N GLY A 467 -4.66 12.84 18.01
CA GLY A 467 -5.29 13.51 16.88
C GLY A 467 -6.82 13.46 16.94
N ARG A 468 -7.37 12.32 17.41
CA ARG A 468 -8.82 12.14 17.60
C ARG A 468 -9.36 13.00 18.75
N ALA A 469 -8.71 12.99 19.91
CA ALA A 469 -9.13 13.74 21.09
C ALA A 469 -9.00 15.27 20.89
N LEU A 470 -7.96 15.74 20.18
CA LEU A 470 -7.79 17.15 19.83
C LEU A 470 -8.80 17.66 18.80
N ASN A 471 -9.36 16.77 17.98
CA ASN A 471 -10.46 17.11 17.06
C ASN A 471 -11.82 17.15 17.77
N ALA A 472 -11.98 16.37 18.84
CA ALA A 472 -13.20 16.32 19.64
C ALA A 472 -13.31 17.49 20.63
N THR A 473 -12.20 18.12 21.02
CA THR A 473 -12.14 19.27 21.94
C THR A 473 -12.02 20.62 21.20
N ARG A 474 -12.52 21.70 21.81
CA ARG A 474 -12.43 23.07 21.26
C ARG A 474 -11.99 24.07 22.33
N GLY A 475 -11.45 25.21 21.90
CA GLY A 475 -11.14 26.33 22.79
C GLY A 475 -10.08 26.01 23.86
N PRO A 476 -10.25 26.48 25.12
CA PRO A 476 -9.29 26.28 26.21
C PRO A 476 -8.99 24.80 26.52
N GLU A 477 -9.98 23.92 26.40
CA GLU A 477 -9.82 22.48 26.67
C GLU A 477 -8.86 21.81 25.70
N ARG A 478 -8.89 22.23 24.42
CA ARG A 478 -7.96 21.72 23.39
C ARG A 478 -6.52 22.12 23.71
N LYS A 479 -6.30 23.35 24.19
CA LYS A 479 -4.96 23.81 24.61
C LYS A 479 -4.46 23.02 25.82
N ALA A 480 -5.32 22.77 26.81
CA ALA A 480 -4.98 21.97 27.98
C ALA A 480 -4.62 20.52 27.59
N LEU A 481 -5.42 19.88 26.72
CA LEU A 481 -5.14 18.54 26.23
C LEU A 481 -3.83 18.48 25.42
N ALA A 482 -3.58 19.47 24.56
CA ALA A 482 -2.34 19.56 23.81
C ALA A 482 -1.12 19.73 24.73
N GLY A 483 -1.24 20.54 25.79
CA GLY A 483 -0.20 20.70 26.81
C GLY A 483 0.09 19.42 27.58
N GLU A 484 -0.95 18.68 27.98
CA GLU A 484 -0.80 17.39 28.67
C GLU A 484 -0.17 16.32 27.76
N LEU A 485 -0.56 16.27 26.48
CA LEU A 485 0.04 15.37 25.50
C LEU A 485 1.52 15.74 25.24
N ALA A 486 1.84 17.03 25.12
CA ALA A 486 3.21 17.50 24.93
C ALA A 486 4.09 17.20 26.15
N ALA A 487 3.57 17.41 27.37
CA ALA A 487 4.27 17.06 28.60
C ALA A 487 4.52 15.55 28.70
N ASN A 488 3.54 14.73 28.35
CA ASN A 488 3.67 13.27 28.33
C ASN A 488 4.76 12.81 27.35
N LEU A 489 4.75 13.36 26.13
CA LEU A 489 5.75 13.06 25.10
C LEU A 489 7.16 13.57 25.47
N ALA A 490 7.25 14.69 26.18
CA ALA A 490 8.51 15.21 26.70
C ALA A 490 9.08 14.31 27.81
N LEU A 491 8.24 13.84 28.74
CA LEU A 491 8.63 12.87 29.76
C LEU A 491 9.07 11.54 29.13
N ASN A 492 8.35 11.07 28.11
CA ASN A 492 8.69 9.87 27.35
C ASN A 492 10.09 9.97 26.69
N ALA A 493 10.37 11.07 25.98
CA ALA A 493 11.70 11.32 25.40
C ALA A 493 12.78 11.54 26.47
N GLY A 494 12.42 12.22 27.57
CA GLY A 494 13.31 12.57 28.67
C GLY A 494 13.80 11.35 29.45
N TRP A 495 12.96 10.30 29.57
CA TRP A 495 13.31 9.09 30.31
C TRP A 495 14.62 8.46 29.83
N SER A 496 14.84 8.37 28.51
CA SER A 496 16.07 7.79 27.96
C SER A 496 17.32 8.56 28.40
N ASN A 497 17.21 9.89 28.55
CA ASN A 497 18.30 10.70 29.09
C ASN A 497 18.51 10.48 30.60
N LEU A 498 17.42 10.39 31.37
CA LEU A 498 17.50 10.15 32.81
C LEU A 498 18.13 8.79 33.14
N PHE A 499 17.78 7.75 32.39
CA PHE A 499 18.26 6.40 32.64
C PHE A 499 19.68 6.17 32.08
N PHE A 500 19.92 6.48 30.80
CA PHE A 500 21.21 6.17 30.15
C PHE A 500 22.25 7.29 30.32
N ARG A 501 21.86 8.56 30.17
CA ARG A 501 22.84 9.68 30.22
C ARG A 501 23.32 9.99 31.63
N LEU A 502 22.43 9.90 32.63
CA LEU A 502 22.80 10.11 34.05
C LEU A 502 23.29 8.81 34.73
N ARG A 503 23.27 7.66 34.02
CA ARG A 503 23.68 6.34 34.54
C ARG A 503 23.08 5.99 35.90
N SER A 504 21.82 6.38 36.11
CA SER A 504 21.14 6.26 37.40
C SER A 504 19.79 5.58 37.23
N PRO A 505 19.66 4.30 37.61
CA PRO A 505 18.38 3.59 37.64
C PRO A 505 17.33 4.34 38.49
N LEU A 506 17.75 4.98 39.59
CA LEU A 506 16.90 5.82 40.43
C LEU A 506 16.33 7.03 39.69
N ALA A 507 17.16 7.77 38.94
CA ALA A 507 16.70 8.91 38.15
C ALA A 507 15.74 8.46 37.03
N GLY A 508 16.01 7.31 36.43
CA GLY A 508 15.08 6.68 35.49
C GLY A 508 13.75 6.31 36.14
N LEU A 509 13.75 5.80 37.38
CA LEU A 509 12.53 5.37 38.09
C LEU A 509 11.65 6.57 38.45
N ALA A 510 12.26 7.66 38.92
CA ALA A 510 11.56 8.93 39.09
C ALA A 510 10.94 9.40 37.77
N GLY A 511 11.67 9.26 36.66
CA GLY A 511 11.17 9.58 35.32
C GLY A 511 9.96 8.73 34.88
N THR A 512 9.98 7.41 35.11
CA THR A 512 8.85 6.56 34.73
C THR A 512 7.62 6.78 35.62
N LEU A 513 7.81 7.03 36.92
CA LEU A 513 6.70 7.38 37.83
C LEU A 513 6.00 8.68 37.43
N LEU A 514 6.77 9.70 37.02
CA LEU A 514 6.20 10.94 36.48
C LEU A 514 5.46 10.70 35.16
N LEU A 515 5.98 9.82 34.30
CA LEU A 515 5.32 9.42 33.06
C LEU A 515 4.01 8.68 33.32
N ASP A 516 3.97 7.78 34.31
CA ASP A 516 2.76 7.06 34.71
C ASP A 516 1.70 8.01 35.27
N ALA A 517 2.08 8.96 36.14
CA ALA A 517 1.18 10.00 36.63
C ALA A 517 0.62 10.86 35.48
N SER A 518 1.47 11.20 34.50
CA SER A 518 1.07 11.90 33.28
C SER A 518 0.10 11.07 32.43
N ASN A 519 0.34 9.76 32.29
CA ASN A 519 -0.54 8.83 31.57
C ASN A 519 -1.92 8.73 32.20
N VAL A 520 -2.01 8.55 33.53
CA VAL A 520 -3.28 8.49 34.26
C VAL A 520 -4.09 9.76 34.03
N ARG A 521 -3.44 10.93 34.13
CA ARG A 521 -4.08 12.23 33.90
C ARG A 521 -4.58 12.38 32.45
N LEU A 522 -3.74 12.02 31.47
CA LEU A 522 -4.08 12.06 30.05
C LEU A 522 -5.27 11.13 29.75
N LEU A 523 -5.25 9.90 30.26
CA LEU A 523 -6.35 8.94 30.11
C LEU A 523 -7.63 9.45 30.75
N ALA A 524 -7.58 9.99 31.97
CA ALA A 524 -8.75 10.54 32.65
C ALA A 524 -9.38 11.69 31.86
N ARG A 525 -8.56 12.57 31.25
CA ARG A 525 -9.05 13.67 30.42
C ARG A 525 -9.62 13.17 29.09
N VAL A 526 -8.90 12.32 28.38
CA VAL A 526 -9.33 11.78 27.09
C VAL A 526 -10.59 10.94 27.25
N ALA A 527 -10.75 10.17 28.33
CA ALA A 527 -11.95 9.37 28.59
C ALA A 527 -13.22 10.21 28.78
N ARG A 528 -13.09 11.46 29.28
CA ARG A 528 -14.22 12.40 29.40
C ARG A 528 -14.66 12.95 28.05
N THR A 529 -13.74 13.04 27.07
CA THR A 529 -14.03 13.58 25.74
C THR A 529 -14.37 12.49 24.71
N ASP A 530 -13.55 11.45 24.61
CA ASP A 530 -13.69 10.35 23.66
C ASP A 530 -13.22 9.03 24.28
N ARG A 531 -14.18 8.20 24.69
CA ARG A 531 -13.92 6.88 25.27
C ARG A 531 -13.15 5.94 24.33
N LYS A 532 -13.34 6.05 23.01
CA LYS A 532 -12.62 5.20 22.04
C LYS A 532 -11.15 5.59 21.98
N ALA A 533 -10.86 6.89 21.99
CA ALA A 533 -9.48 7.39 22.05
C ALA A 533 -8.78 6.96 23.36
N ALA A 534 -9.50 6.95 24.48
CA ALA A 534 -8.95 6.49 25.76
C ALA A 534 -8.61 4.99 25.74
N VAL A 535 -9.48 4.14 25.15
CA VAL A 535 -9.20 2.70 25.00
C VAL A 535 -7.94 2.45 24.16
N VAL A 536 -7.74 3.25 23.10
CA VAL A 536 -6.53 3.15 22.25
C VAL A 536 -5.25 3.55 22.99
N LEU A 537 -5.34 4.37 24.06
CA LEU A 537 -4.20 4.75 24.90
C LEU A 537 -3.90 3.76 26.04
N LEU A 538 -4.81 2.84 26.36
CA LEU A 538 -4.60 1.87 27.45
C LEU A 538 -3.33 1.01 27.26
N PRO A 539 -3.01 0.47 26.07
CA PRO A 539 -1.80 -0.30 25.88
C PRO A 539 -0.52 0.50 26.18
N TYR A 540 -0.53 1.80 25.90
CA TYR A 540 0.61 2.68 26.17
C TYR A 540 0.82 2.87 27.67
N ALA A 541 -0.24 3.17 28.42
CA ALA A 541 -0.15 3.30 29.87
C ALA A 541 0.23 1.98 30.55
N ALA A 542 -0.30 0.85 30.08
CA ALA A 542 0.06 -0.48 30.59
C ALA A 542 1.55 -0.78 30.36
N TRP A 543 2.09 -0.43 29.19
CA TRP A 543 3.51 -0.60 28.90
C TRP A 543 4.41 0.31 29.75
N CYS A 544 4.00 1.56 30.00
CA CYS A 544 4.74 2.44 30.91
C CYS A 544 4.76 1.92 32.35
N ALA A 545 3.64 1.40 32.85
CA ALA A 545 3.58 0.77 34.17
C ALA A 545 4.49 -0.47 34.25
N TYR A 546 4.50 -1.30 33.20
CA TYR A 546 5.44 -2.41 33.08
C TYR A 546 6.90 -1.94 33.11
N ALA A 547 7.23 -0.86 32.38
CA ALA A 547 8.57 -0.28 32.40
C ALA A 547 8.96 0.26 33.78
N THR A 548 8.01 0.81 34.55
CA THR A 548 8.22 1.19 35.95
C THR A 548 8.54 -0.01 36.83
N CYS A 549 7.80 -1.12 36.69
CA CYS A 549 8.11 -2.36 37.42
C CYS A 549 9.51 -2.88 37.07
N LEU A 550 9.89 -2.83 35.79
CA LEU A 550 11.20 -3.27 35.32
C LEU A 550 12.31 -2.41 35.93
N ASN A 551 12.13 -1.09 35.89
CA ASN A 551 13.10 -0.16 36.43
C ASN A 551 13.23 -0.25 37.95
N ALA A 552 12.11 -0.40 38.66
CA ALA A 552 12.12 -0.64 40.11
C ALA A 552 12.86 -1.94 40.49
N SER A 553 12.69 -3.01 39.70
CA SER A 553 13.43 -4.25 39.91
C SER A 553 14.94 -4.07 39.69
N ILE A 554 15.33 -3.30 38.66
CA ILE A 554 16.74 -2.97 38.40
C ILE A 554 17.32 -2.16 39.57
N VAL A 555 16.60 -1.16 40.08
CA VAL A 555 17.00 -0.37 41.26
C VAL A 555 17.22 -1.31 42.46
N ALA A 556 16.24 -2.16 42.79
CA ALA A 556 16.30 -3.05 43.95
C ALA A 556 17.51 -4.02 43.87
N ARG A 557 17.77 -4.59 42.69
CA ARG A 557 18.86 -5.56 42.47
C ARG A 557 20.26 -4.95 42.47
N ASN A 558 20.39 -3.64 42.26
CA ASN A 558 21.68 -2.96 42.14
C ASN A 558 21.93 -1.97 43.30
N HIS A 559 21.09 -1.97 44.34
CA HIS A 559 21.23 -1.15 45.54
C HIS A 559 21.97 -1.84 46.71
N GLU A 560 22.15 -3.16 46.69
CA GLU A 560 22.89 -3.88 47.74
C GLU A 560 24.41 -3.75 47.57
N PRO A 561 25.17 -3.35 48.61
CA PRO A 561 26.63 -3.40 48.59
C PRO A 561 27.07 -4.85 48.42
N ARG A 562 27.87 -5.14 47.39
CA ARG A 562 28.49 -6.46 47.20
C ARG A 562 29.20 -6.89 48.49
N HIS A 563 28.66 -7.88 49.20
CA HIS A 563 29.48 -8.70 50.09
C HIS A 563 30.55 -9.37 49.21
N ARG A 564 31.80 -8.90 49.32
CA ARG A 564 32.98 -9.60 48.78
C ARG A 564 33.09 -10.95 49.51
N GLY A 565 32.51 -12.01 48.93
CA GLY A 565 32.89 -13.38 49.24
C GLY A 565 34.30 -13.66 48.69
N PRO A 566 35.13 -14.45 49.38
CA PRO A 566 36.56 -14.56 49.08
C PRO A 566 36.79 -15.22 47.72
N ALA A 567 37.75 -14.66 46.98
CA ALA A 567 38.25 -15.20 45.73
C ALA A 567 38.72 -16.65 45.95
N ARG A 568 38.15 -17.59 45.19
CA ARG A 568 38.74 -18.91 45.02
C ARG A 568 39.67 -18.83 43.80
N SER A 569 40.96 -18.92 44.10
CA SER A 569 42.07 -19.19 43.20
C SER A 569 41.96 -20.55 42.53
#